data_AF-A0A834XNL7-F1
#
_entry.id   AF-A0A834XNL7-F1
#
_cell.length_a   1.000
_cell.length_b   1.000
_cell.length_c   1.000
_cell.angle_alpha   90.00
_cell.angle_beta   90.00
_cell.angle_gamma   90.00
#
_symmetry.space_group_name_H-M   'P 1'
#
loop_
_entity.id
_entity.type
_entity.pdbx_description
1 polymer ?
#
loop_
_entity_poly.entity_id
_entity_poly.type
_entity_poly.pdbx_seq_one_letter_code
_entity_poly.pdbx_strand_id
1 'polypeptide(L)'
;METLYHQTNKLVQETQSLCTQQYKRGVNYDYDHYDQDAIENDIFNCEKLDIYCIKGPITQRQNAKMRVDQLQYDSRHLTSAFNTWKNQKLRQKQAEDKREALLSQKFTTNDHIDISIMIDHNYQHNNQVRNINQGIDID
;
A
#
# COMPACT_ATOMS: atom_id res chain seq x y z
N MET A 1 33.60 -5.44 5.86
CA MET A 1 32.62 -4.48 6.39
C MET A 1 32.52 -3.28 5.46
N GLU A 2 33.60 -2.51 5.27
CA GLU A 2 33.63 -1.32 4.37
C GLU A 2 33.13 -1.61 2.94
N THR A 3 33.61 -2.70 2.33
CA THR A 3 33.23 -3.10 0.96
C THR A 3 31.73 -3.37 0.83
N LEU A 4 31.18 -4.17 1.74
CA LEU A 4 29.76 -4.48 1.79
C LEU A 4 28.93 -3.22 2.06
N TYR A 5 29.42 -2.30 2.90
CA TYR A 5 28.73 -1.04 3.17
C TYR A 5 28.60 -0.19 1.90
N HIS A 6 29.68 -0.01 1.15
CA HIS A 6 29.64 0.78 -0.08
C HIS A 6 28.76 0.13 -1.16
N GLN A 7 28.80 -1.20 -1.27
CA GLN A 7 27.90 -1.94 -2.15
C GLN A 7 26.44 -1.76 -1.76
N THR A 8 26.12 -1.92 -0.48
CA THR A 8 24.75 -1.77 0.04
C THR A 8 24.24 -0.34 -0.14
N ASN A 9 25.06 0.66 0.16
CA ASN A 9 24.68 2.06 -0.02
C ASN A 9 24.41 2.37 -1.50
N LYS A 10 25.22 1.84 -2.41
CA LYS A 10 24.98 1.97 -3.85
C LYS A 10 23.66 1.32 -4.26
N LEU A 11 23.38 0.09 -3.79
CA LEU A 11 22.12 -0.61 -4.09
C LEU A 11 20.91 0.18 -3.57
N VAL A 12 20.95 0.65 -2.31
CA VAL A 12 19.88 1.48 -1.72
C VAL A 12 19.60 2.74 -2.55
N GLN A 13 20.65 3.40 -3.07
CA GLN A 13 20.49 4.58 -3.94
C GLN A 13 19.90 4.23 -5.32
N GLU A 14 20.27 3.07 -5.88
CA GLU A 14 19.68 2.55 -7.12
C GLU A 14 18.20 2.22 -6.92
N THR A 15 17.85 1.50 -5.85
CA THR A 15 16.47 1.21 -5.44
C THR A 15 15.66 2.49 -5.27
N GLN A 16 16.19 3.50 -4.58
CA GLN A 16 15.54 4.80 -4.42
C GLN A 16 15.27 5.50 -5.77
N SER A 17 16.24 5.45 -6.68
CA SER A 17 16.12 6.04 -8.01
C SER A 17 15.04 5.36 -8.84
N LEU A 18 14.97 4.02 -8.78
CA LEU A 18 13.94 3.20 -9.42
C LEU A 18 12.56 3.53 -8.87
N CYS A 19 12.38 3.52 -7.55
CA CYS A 19 11.12 3.90 -6.90
C CYS A 19 10.65 5.30 -7.32
N THR A 20 11.57 6.27 -7.39
CA THR A 20 11.25 7.65 -7.82
C THR A 20 10.83 7.70 -9.29
N GLN A 21 11.51 6.95 -10.16
CA GLN A 21 11.17 6.87 -11.57
C GLN A 21 9.79 6.26 -11.79
N GLN A 22 9.44 5.22 -11.03
CA GLN A 22 8.13 4.58 -11.09
C GLN A 22 7.02 5.50 -10.62
N TYR A 23 7.23 6.20 -9.51
CA TYR A 23 6.28 7.20 -9.04
C TYR A 23 5.99 8.27 -10.11
N LYS A 24 7.01 8.68 -10.88
CA LYS A 24 6.85 9.63 -12.00
C LYS A 24 6.17 9.02 -13.24
N ARG A 25 6.43 7.74 -13.55
CA ARG A 25 5.89 7.07 -14.74
C ARG A 25 4.44 6.57 -14.57
N GLY A 26 3.96 6.47 -13.33
CA GLY A 26 2.59 6.04 -13.05
C GLY A 26 2.39 4.52 -13.18
N VAL A 27 1.12 4.11 -13.25
CA VAL A 27 0.66 2.74 -12.95
C VAL A 27 0.99 1.70 -14.03
N ASN A 28 1.41 2.14 -15.22
CA ASN A 28 1.71 1.29 -16.38
C ASN A 28 3.10 0.61 -16.34
N TYR A 29 3.79 0.61 -15.20
CA TYR A 29 5.11 0.00 -15.06
C TYR A 29 5.01 -1.41 -14.47
N ASP A 30 5.53 -2.41 -15.18
CA ASP A 30 5.29 -3.84 -14.95
C ASP A 30 6.54 -4.59 -14.43
N TYR A 31 7.30 -3.94 -13.53
CA TYR A 31 8.55 -4.48 -12.97
C TYR A 31 8.48 -4.79 -11.46
N ASP A 32 7.27 -4.96 -10.91
CA ASP A 32 7.00 -5.10 -9.46
C ASP A 32 7.84 -6.17 -8.74
N HIS A 33 8.28 -7.23 -9.45
CA HIS A 33 9.06 -8.32 -8.85
C HIS A 33 10.54 -7.96 -8.68
N TYR A 34 11.13 -7.26 -9.64
CA TYR A 34 12.55 -6.88 -9.59
C TYR A 34 12.85 -5.93 -8.42
N ASP A 35 11.94 -4.99 -8.16
CA ASP A 35 12.13 -4.00 -7.10
C ASP A 35 11.93 -4.60 -5.71
N GLN A 36 11.03 -5.58 -5.57
CA GLN A 36 10.86 -6.31 -4.32
C GLN A 36 12.13 -7.09 -3.97
N ASP A 37 12.69 -7.82 -4.93
CA ASP A 37 13.94 -8.57 -4.75
C ASP A 37 15.12 -7.63 -4.40
N ALA A 38 15.16 -6.43 -5.01
CA ALA A 38 16.16 -5.42 -4.70
C ALA A 38 16.05 -4.92 -3.24
N ILE A 39 14.84 -4.58 -2.79
CA ILE A 39 14.57 -4.14 -1.41
C ILE A 39 14.92 -5.24 -0.40
N GLU A 40 14.58 -6.50 -0.68
CA GLU A 40 14.90 -7.64 0.19
C GLU A 40 16.42 -7.86 0.29
N ASN A 41 17.15 -7.70 -0.81
CA ASN A 41 18.61 -7.74 -0.81
C ASN A 41 19.22 -6.60 0.01
N ASP A 42 18.66 -5.38 -0.07
CA ASP A 42 19.11 -4.23 0.74
C ASP A 42 18.96 -4.52 2.24
N ILE A 43 17.80 -5.04 2.66
CA ILE A 43 17.53 -5.42 4.05
C ILE A 43 18.50 -6.51 4.52
N PHE A 44 18.66 -7.57 3.73
CA PHE A 44 19.57 -8.67 4.05
C PHE A 44 21.04 -8.21 4.19
N ASN A 45 21.48 -7.31 3.32
CA ASN A 45 22.81 -6.74 3.41
C ASN A 45 22.98 -5.85 4.66
N CYS A 46 21.95 -5.08 5.02
CA CYS A 46 21.95 -4.29 6.26
C CYS A 46 22.03 -5.16 7.52
N GLU A 47 21.34 -6.31 7.55
CA GLU A 47 21.44 -7.28 8.65
C GLU A 47 22.86 -7.88 8.75
N LYS A 48 23.47 -8.24 7.62
CA LYS A 48 24.87 -8.70 7.60
C LYS A 48 25.84 -7.63 8.09
N LEU A 49 25.62 -6.37 7.70
CA LEU A 49 26.44 -5.25 8.16
C LEU A 49 26.35 -5.05 9.67
N ASP A 50 25.17 -5.23 10.26
CA ASP A 50 24.98 -5.12 11.70
C ASP A 50 25.79 -6.19 12.46
N ILE A 51 25.80 -7.42 11.95
CA ILE A 51 26.65 -8.50 12.48
C ILE A 51 28.14 -8.12 12.38
N TYR A 52 28.57 -7.52 11.26
CA TYR A 52 29.96 -7.08 11.11
C TYR A 52 30.33 -5.92 12.03
N CYS A 53 29.40 -5.01 12.32
CA CYS A 53 29.60 -3.94 13.31
C CYS A 53 29.90 -4.53 14.69
N ILE A 54 29.13 -5.54 15.12
CA ILE A 54 29.34 -6.20 16.42
C ILE A 54 30.67 -6.97 16.45
N LYS A 55 31.07 -7.59 15.33
CA LYS A 55 32.31 -8.37 15.23
C LYS A 55 33.57 -7.52 15.05
N GLY A 56 33.45 -6.21 14.79
CA GLY A 56 34.58 -5.30 14.57
C GLY A 56 35.30 -4.83 15.84
N PRO A 57 36.40 -4.06 15.71
CA PRO A 57 37.13 -3.45 16.82
C PRO A 57 36.26 -2.43 17.58
N ILE A 58 36.28 -2.47 18.91
CA ILE A 58 35.42 -1.63 19.78
C ILE A 58 35.53 -0.13 19.44
N THR A 59 36.72 0.36 19.14
CA THR A 59 36.99 1.77 18.80
C THR A 59 36.26 2.27 17.55
N GLN A 60 35.91 1.37 16.62
CA GLN A 60 35.22 1.71 15.38
C GLN A 60 33.73 1.34 15.40
N ARG A 61 33.28 0.55 16.39
CA ARG A 61 31.91 0.01 16.44
C ARG A 61 30.85 1.09 16.43
N GLN A 62 31.02 2.14 17.23
CA GLN A 62 30.00 3.20 17.33
C GLN A 62 29.82 3.93 16.00
N ASN A 63 30.91 4.27 15.32
CA ASN A 63 30.85 4.92 14.00
C ASN A 63 30.25 3.99 12.94
N ALA A 64 30.67 2.73 12.92
CA ALA A 64 30.13 1.72 12.00
C ALA A 64 28.64 1.48 12.24
N LYS A 65 28.21 1.39 13.50
CA LYS A 65 26.82 1.19 13.89
C LYS A 65 25.95 2.37 13.45
N MET A 66 26.39 3.61 13.67
CA MET A 66 25.68 4.80 13.19
C MET A 66 25.48 4.79 11.66
N ARG A 67 26.51 4.40 10.90
CA ARG A 67 26.43 4.29 9.42
C ARG A 67 25.43 3.20 9.00
N VAL A 68 25.43 2.05 9.68
CA VAL A 68 24.50 0.96 9.39
C VAL A 68 23.07 1.31 9.78
N ASP A 69 22.87 1.99 10.91
CA ASP A 69 21.55 2.43 11.37
C ASP A 69 20.92 3.42 10.38
N GLN A 70 21.73 4.29 9.77
CA GLN A 70 21.29 5.17 8.68
C GLN A 70 20.82 4.36 7.47
N LEU A 71 21.61 3.37 7.00
CA LEU A 71 21.19 2.52 5.87
C LEU A 71 19.92 1.71 6.18
N GLN A 72 19.77 1.22 7.42
CA GLN A 72 18.57 0.53 7.86
C GLN A 72 17.35 1.45 7.91
N TYR A 73 17.54 2.71 8.28
CA TYR A 73 16.49 3.71 8.23
C TYR A 73 16.04 3.95 6.79
N ASP A 74 16.99 4.21 5.88
CA ASP A 74 16.70 4.46 4.47
C ASP A 74 15.99 3.26 3.81
N SER A 75 16.48 2.04 4.07
CA SER A 75 15.87 0.80 3.57
C SER A 75 14.42 0.60 4.06
N ARG A 76 14.14 0.90 5.34
CA ARG A 76 12.77 0.84 5.91
C ARG A 76 11.86 1.88 5.29
N HIS A 77 12.36 3.08 5.03
CA HIS A 77 11.62 4.12 4.33
C HIS A 77 11.27 3.72 2.89
N LEU A 78 12.24 3.17 2.15
CA LEU A 78 12.01 2.67 0.80
C LEU A 78 10.98 1.55 0.78
N THR A 79 11.09 0.58 1.69
CA THR A 79 10.11 -0.50 1.84
C THR A 79 8.70 0.03 2.08
N SER A 80 8.56 1.04 2.95
CA SER A 80 7.27 1.64 3.28
C SER A 80 6.67 2.41 2.09
N ALA A 81 7.51 3.16 1.36
CA ALA A 81 7.11 3.86 0.15
C ALA A 81 6.66 2.88 -0.95
N PHE A 82 7.43 1.80 -1.16
CA PHE A 82 7.13 0.76 -2.14
C PHE A 82 5.80 0.05 -1.84
N ASN A 83 5.58 -0.34 -0.59
CA ASN A 83 4.31 -0.95 -0.17
C ASN A 83 3.11 -0.02 -0.37
N THR A 84 3.28 1.28 -0.10
CA THR A 84 2.23 2.28 -0.32
C THR A 84 1.88 2.39 -1.81
N TRP A 85 2.90 2.44 -2.68
CA TRP A 85 2.72 2.46 -4.12
C TRP A 85 2.05 1.18 -4.65
N LYS A 86 2.52 0.00 -4.22
CA LYS A 86 1.94 -1.30 -4.57
C LYS A 86 0.47 -1.39 -4.18
N ASN A 87 0.11 -0.94 -2.97
CA ASN A 87 -1.28 -0.88 -2.52
C ASN A 87 -2.14 0.08 -3.34
N GLN A 88 -1.57 1.20 -3.79
CA GLN A 88 -2.26 2.12 -4.69
C GLN A 88 -2.54 1.48 -6.06
N LYS A 89 -1.54 0.81 -6.65
CA LYS A 89 -1.68 0.05 -7.91
C LYS A 89 -2.74 -1.05 -7.78
N LEU A 90 -2.71 -1.82 -6.69
CA LEU A 90 -3.71 -2.86 -6.43
C LEU A 90 -5.13 -2.29 -6.30
N ARG A 91 -5.31 -1.18 -5.57
CA ARG A 91 -6.63 -0.52 -5.44
C ARG A 91 -7.14 -0.01 -6.78
N GLN A 92 -6.27 0.53 -7.63
CA GLN A 92 -6.67 0.97 -8.96
C GLN A 92 -7.11 -0.22 -9.83
N LYS A 93 -6.32 -1.30 -9.87
CA LYS A 93 -6.68 -2.51 -10.59
C LYS A 93 -8.02 -3.08 -10.12
N GLN A 94 -8.23 -3.16 -8.80
CA GLN A 94 -9.52 -3.59 -8.24
C GLN A 94 -10.68 -2.68 -8.64
N ALA A 95 -10.46 -1.37 -8.76
CA ALA A 95 -11.48 -0.43 -9.20
C ALA A 95 -11.81 -0.60 -10.69
N GLU A 96 -10.80 -0.86 -11.52
CA GLU A 96 -10.94 -1.17 -12.95
C GLU A 96 -11.69 -2.50 -13.14
N ASP A 97 -11.28 -3.57 -12.45
CA ASP A 97 -11.95 -4.87 -12.48
C ASP A 97 -13.43 -4.77 -12.05
N LYS A 98 -13.72 -4.00 -10.98
CA LYS A 98 -15.11 -3.74 -10.53
C LYS A 98 -15.91 -2.99 -11.57
N ARG A 99 -15.31 -1.98 -12.21
CA ARG A 99 -15.95 -1.21 -13.27
C ARG A 99 -16.28 -2.11 -14.46
N GLU A 100 -15.35 -2.96 -14.87
CA GLU A 100 -15.56 -3.92 -15.96
C GLU A 100 -16.63 -4.97 -15.61
N ALA A 101 -16.65 -5.46 -14.37
CA ALA A 101 -17.70 -6.37 -13.89
C ALA A 101 -19.09 -5.72 -13.97
N LEU A 102 -19.23 -4.45 -13.55
CA LEU A 102 -20.48 -3.70 -13.64
C LEU A 102 -20.90 -3.43 -15.08
N LEU A 103 -19.95 -3.15 -15.98
CA LEU A 103 -20.23 -2.93 -17.40
C LEU A 103 -20.63 -4.21 -18.14
N SER A 104 -20.05 -5.35 -17.75
CA SER A 104 -20.35 -6.66 -18.35
C SER A 104 -21.59 -7.33 -17.74
N GLN A 105 -22.05 -6.86 -16.58
CA GLN A 105 -23.25 -7.37 -15.94
C GLN A 105 -24.49 -7.06 -16.80
N LYS A 106 -25.15 -8.10 -17.31
CA LYS A 106 -26.49 -7.99 -17.90
C LYS A 106 -27.51 -7.90 -16.77
N PHE A 107 -28.17 -6.75 -16.64
CA PHE A 107 -29.30 -6.60 -15.73
C PHE A 107 -30.46 -7.44 -16.25
N THR A 108 -30.82 -8.50 -15.52
CA THR A 108 -32.07 -9.24 -15.72
C THR A 108 -33.18 -8.52 -14.96
N THR A 109 -34.42 -8.54 -15.48
CA THR A 109 -35.57 -8.04 -14.72
C THR A 109 -35.65 -8.82 -13.41
N ASN A 110 -35.46 -8.12 -12.30
CA ASN A 110 -35.69 -8.68 -10.96
C ASN A 110 -37.09 -9.29 -10.94
N ASP A 111 -37.22 -10.56 -10.54
CA ASP A 111 -38.53 -11.20 -10.37
C ASP A 111 -39.41 -10.28 -9.53
N HIS A 112 -40.49 -9.79 -10.12
CA HIS A 112 -41.29 -8.65 -9.65
C HIS A 112 -41.77 -8.73 -8.19
N ILE A 113 -41.70 -9.91 -7.59
CA ILE A 113 -42.23 -10.25 -6.26
C ILE A 113 -41.34 -9.65 -5.15
N ASP A 114 -40.01 -9.77 -5.24
CA ASP A 114 -39.13 -9.37 -4.13
C ASP A 114 -38.96 -7.85 -4.04
N ILE A 115 -38.93 -7.14 -5.18
CA ILE A 115 -38.84 -5.68 -5.18
C ILE A 115 -40.14 -5.05 -4.65
N SER A 116 -41.30 -5.57 -5.04
CA SER A 116 -42.59 -5.00 -4.63
C SER A 116 -42.77 -5.03 -3.11
N ILE A 117 -42.30 -6.10 -2.46
CA ILE A 117 -42.39 -6.27 -1.01
C ILE A 117 -41.42 -5.33 -0.28
N MET A 118 -40.19 -5.17 -0.78
CA MET A 118 -39.20 -4.28 -0.15
C MET A 118 -39.52 -2.79 -0.35
N ILE A 119 -40.10 -2.41 -1.49
CA ILE A 119 -40.51 -1.01 -1.73
C ILE A 119 -41.63 -0.60 -0.78
N ASP A 120 -42.63 -1.45 -0.58
CA ASP A 120 -43.75 -1.17 0.33
C ASP A 120 -43.26 -1.03 1.78
N HIS A 121 -42.39 -1.93 2.24
CA HIS A 121 -41.84 -1.86 3.59
C HIS A 121 -41.02 -0.58 3.84
N ASN A 122 -40.16 -0.20 2.90
CA ASN A 122 -39.36 1.03 3.02
C ASN A 122 -40.23 2.29 2.93
N TYR A 123 -41.29 2.28 2.11
CA TYR A 123 -42.23 3.39 2.01
C TYR A 123 -43.04 3.56 3.29
N GLN A 124 -43.52 2.46 3.88
CA GLN A 124 -44.23 2.46 5.17
C GLN A 124 -43.34 2.95 6.31
N HIS A 125 -42.10 2.50 6.39
CA HIS A 125 -41.15 2.95 7.41
C HIS A 125 -40.83 4.46 7.27
N ASN A 126 -40.62 4.94 6.05
CA ASN A 126 -40.35 6.36 5.80
C ASN A 126 -41.55 7.25 6.18
N ASN A 127 -42.76 6.82 5.84
CA ASN A 127 -43.98 7.52 6.24
C ASN A 127 -44.17 7.54 7.76
N GLN A 128 -43.86 6.46 8.47
CA GLN A 128 -43.89 6.43 9.93
C GLN A 128 -42.92 7.45 10.54
N VAL A 129 -41.67 7.52 10.06
CA VAL A 129 -40.68 8.49 10.53
C VAL A 129 -41.11 9.94 10.22
N ARG A 130 -41.69 10.19 9.04
CA ARG A 130 -42.24 11.51 8.69
C ARG A 130 -43.41 11.92 9.57
N ASN A 131 -44.34 11.02 9.86
CA ASN A 131 -45.48 11.29 10.72
C ASN A 131 -45.05 11.55 12.16
N ILE A 132 -44.04 10.84 12.66
CA ILE A 132 -43.44 11.09 13.98
C ILE A 132 -42.83 12.49 14.03
N ASN A 133 -42.09 12.90 13.00
CA ASN A 133 -41.50 14.24 12.96
C ASN A 133 -42.54 15.37 12.85
N GLN A 134 -43.68 15.15 12.19
CA GLN A 134 -44.76 16.15 12.09
C GLN A 134 -45.58 16.29 13.38
N GLY A 135 -45.59 15.28 14.26
CA GLY A 135 -46.27 15.34 15.55
C GLY A 135 -45.50 16.08 16.65
N ILE A 136 -44.25 16.48 16.39
CA ILE A 136 -43.37 17.16 17.36
C ILE A 136 -43.45 18.71 17.22
N ASP A 137 -44.03 19.23 16.13
CA ASP A 137 -44.17 20.68 15.86
C ASP A 137 -45.49 21.30 16.36
N ILE A 138 -46.22 20.64 17.27
CA ILE A 138 -47.40 21.23 17.94
C ILE A 138 -47.08 21.42 19.43
N ASP A 139 -46.36 22.52 19.72
CA ASP A 139 -46.32 23.22 21.02
C ASP A 139 -46.45 24.73 20.75
#